data_AF-A0A356F208-F1
#
_entry.id   AF-A0A356F208-F1
#
_cell.length_a   1.000
_cell.length_b   1.000
_cell.length_c   1.000
_cell.angle_alpha   90.00
_cell.angle_beta   90.00
_cell.angle_gamma   90.00
#
_symmetry.space_group_name_H-M   'P 1'
#
loop_
_entity.id
_entity.type
_entity.pdbx_description
1 polymer ?
#
loop_
_entity_poly.entity_id
_entity_poly.type
_entity_poly.pdbx_seq_one_letter_code
_entity_poly.pdbx_strand_id
1 'polypeptide(L)'
;MEEYEYSFNVLDIQPYLNYCKQNGYILKSIKKQNRKVYECVESRSKIARITTTWDDMGNAETVLDFKNVTKNKDDLKVSNESQTLKVTDENRDAILSILETLNFKQSADNTRTRYVYVSNDIKFEIDDYLSPNKPVVALEGKKSIVDKAYLEICKLFNN
;
A
#
# COMPACT_ATOMS: atom_id res chain seq x y z
N MET A 1 -10.52 -3.23 14.29
CA MET A 1 -9.73 -2.15 14.91
C MET A 1 -9.51 -1.13 13.82
N GLU A 2 -9.92 0.11 14.02
CA GLU A 2 -9.73 1.15 13.00
C GLU A 2 -8.23 1.49 12.91
N GLU A 3 -7.63 1.28 11.74
CA GLU A 3 -6.24 1.63 11.45
C GLU A 3 -6.25 3.02 10.78
N TYR A 4 -5.52 3.97 11.37
CA TYR A 4 -5.38 5.33 10.85
C TYR A 4 -4.09 5.44 10.04
N GLU A 5 -4.12 6.17 8.93
CA GLU A 5 -3.04 6.26 7.95
C GLU A 5 -2.77 7.73 7.58
N TYR A 6 -1.52 8.18 7.69
CA TYR A 6 -1.02 9.31 6.90
C TYR A 6 -0.19 8.76 5.74
N SER A 7 -0.37 9.30 4.53
CA SER A 7 0.43 8.94 3.36
C SER A 7 0.78 10.20 2.55
N PHE A 8 2.05 10.34 2.17
CA PHE A 8 2.55 11.50 1.43
C PHE A 8 3.66 11.12 0.46
N ASN A 9 3.77 11.86 -0.65
CA ASN A 9 4.84 11.67 -1.63
C ASN A 9 6.14 12.26 -1.10
N VAL A 10 7.27 11.64 -1.45
CA VAL A 10 8.61 12.12 -1.09
C VAL A 10 9.52 12.11 -2.30
N LEU A 11 10.53 12.98 -2.30
CA LEU A 11 11.53 13.05 -3.37
C LEU A 11 12.56 11.92 -3.28
N ASP A 12 12.90 11.53 -2.05
CA ASP A 12 13.87 10.48 -1.73
C ASP A 12 13.41 9.72 -0.48
N ILE A 13 13.51 8.39 -0.52
CA ILE A 13 13.14 7.52 0.60
C ILE A 13 14.27 7.31 1.61
N GLN A 14 15.52 7.60 1.25
CA GLN A 14 16.67 7.34 2.14
C GLN A 14 16.58 8.04 3.50
N PRO A 15 16.13 9.31 3.61
CA PRO A 15 15.96 9.96 4.92
C PRO A 15 15.04 9.19 5.87
N TYR A 16 13.95 8.63 5.33
CA TYR A 16 12.95 7.89 6.11
C TYR A 16 13.42 6.50 6.48
N LEU A 17 14.12 5.81 5.58
CA LEU A 17 14.78 4.53 5.90
C LEU A 17 15.80 4.71 7.03
N ASN A 18 16.59 5.78 6.98
CA ASN A 18 17.59 6.08 8.00
C ASN A 18 16.93 6.48 9.33
N TYR A 19 15.86 7.28 9.30
CA TYR A 19 15.06 7.60 10.47
C TYR A 19 14.56 6.35 11.18
N CYS A 20 13.99 5.39 10.44
CA CYS A 20 13.50 4.13 11.00
C CYS A 20 14.63 3.35 11.70
N LYS A 21 15.79 3.22 11.03
CA LYS A 21 16.97 2.51 11.58
C LYS A 21 17.51 3.17 12.86
N GLN A 22 17.55 4.51 12.89
CA GLN A 22 18.11 5.27 14.02
C GLN A 22 17.17 5.33 15.23
N ASN A 23 15.86 5.22 15.02
CA ASN A 23 14.84 5.33 16.06
C ASN A 23 14.28 3.98 16.52
N GLY A 24 15.04 2.90 16.32
CA GLY A 24 14.72 1.57 16.88
C GLY A 24 13.54 0.87 16.20
N TYR A 25 13.15 1.27 15.00
CA TYR A 25 12.14 0.54 14.24
C TYR A 25 12.74 -0.74 13.65
N ILE A 26 11.98 -1.83 13.73
CA ILE A 26 12.40 -3.14 13.26
C ILE A 26 11.95 -3.31 11.81
N LEU A 27 12.89 -3.56 10.90
CA LEU A 27 12.56 -3.96 9.53
C LEU A 27 11.85 -5.31 9.56
N LYS A 28 10.61 -5.35 9.04
CA LYS A 28 9.80 -6.58 8.96
C LYS A 28 9.85 -7.24 7.60
N SER A 29 9.87 -6.45 6.53
CA SER A 29 9.95 -7.00 5.18
C SER A 29 10.45 -5.98 4.17
N ILE A 30 11.10 -6.47 3.13
CA ILE A 30 11.34 -5.77 1.87
C ILE A 30 10.68 -6.62 0.79
N LYS A 31 9.77 -6.05 0.01
CA LYS A 31 9.09 -6.79 -1.06
C LYS A 31 9.06 -5.99 -2.34
N LYS A 32 9.53 -6.59 -3.43
CA LYS A 32 9.26 -6.09 -4.78
C LYS A 32 7.84 -6.47 -5.16
N GLN A 33 7.09 -5.52 -5.70
CA GLN A 33 5.67 -5.69 -6.00
C GLN A 33 5.29 -5.00 -7.31
N ASN A 34 4.37 -5.60 -8.04
CA ASN A 34 3.62 -4.98 -9.11
C ASN A 34 2.14 -5.09 -8.75
N ARG A 35 1.42 -3.97 -8.79
CA ARG A 35 0.02 -3.91 -8.43
C ARG A 35 -0.76 -3.25 -9.55
N LYS A 36 -1.59 -4.05 -10.20
CA LYS A 36 -2.63 -3.56 -11.09
C LYS A 36 -3.86 -3.22 -10.28
N VAL A 37 -4.29 -1.97 -10.37
CA VAL A 37 -5.46 -1.46 -9.66
C VAL A 37 -6.60 -1.34 -10.65
N TYR A 38 -7.76 -1.85 -10.26
CA TYR A 38 -8.99 -1.75 -11.03
C TYR A 38 -10.04 -1.02 -10.19
N GLU A 39 -10.67 -0.01 -10.77
CA GLU A 39 -11.74 0.75 -10.11
C GLU A 39 -13.08 0.38 -10.73
N CYS A 40 -14.09 0.17 -9.88
CA CYS A 40 -15.45 -0.01 -10.35
C CYS A 40 -15.96 1.31 -10.91
N VAL A 41 -16.37 1.31 -12.18
CA VAL A 41 -16.85 2.51 -12.89
C VAL A 41 -18.04 3.16 -12.18
N GLU A 42 -18.92 2.34 -11.61
CA GLU A 42 -20.13 2.79 -10.91
C GLU A 42 -19.85 3.28 -9.47
N SER A 43 -18.72 2.89 -8.88
CA SER A 43 -18.38 3.21 -7.50
C SER A 43 -16.87 3.20 -7.30
N ARG A 44 -16.25 4.39 -7.40
CA ARG A 44 -14.79 4.55 -7.24
C ARG A 44 -14.25 4.20 -5.85
N SER A 45 -15.13 3.98 -4.86
CA SER A 45 -14.70 3.47 -3.55
C SER A 45 -14.43 1.97 -3.58
N LYS A 46 -14.99 1.22 -4.55
CA LYS A 46 -14.73 -0.20 -4.74
C LYS A 46 -13.55 -0.39 -5.69
N ILE A 47 -12.52 -1.02 -5.17
CA ILE A 47 -11.26 -1.26 -5.85
C ILE A 47 -10.99 -2.76 -5.85
N ALA A 48 -10.58 -3.31 -6.99
CA ALA A 48 -9.95 -4.62 -7.07
C ALA A 48 -8.46 -4.44 -7.32
N ARG A 49 -7.63 -5.31 -6.75
CA ARG A 49 -6.17 -5.25 -6.90
C ARG A 49 -5.68 -6.63 -7.30
N ILE A 50 -4.93 -6.70 -8.38
CA ILE A 50 -4.10 -7.87 -8.69
C ILE A 50 -2.68 -7.49 -8.33
N THR A 51 -2.14 -8.09 -7.28
CA THR A 51 -0.79 -7.82 -6.78
C THR A 51 0.10 -9.03 -7.01
N THR A 52 1.19 -8.84 -7.75
CA THR A 52 2.30 -9.78 -7.87
C THR A 52 3.41 -9.34 -6.92
N THR A 53 3.92 -10.27 -6.10
CA THR A 53 5.07 -10.06 -5.23
C THR A 53 6.18 -11.05 -5.57
N TRP A 54 7.42 -10.58 -5.58
CA TRP A 54 8.60 -11.43 -5.79
C TRP A 54 9.35 -11.64 -4.48
N ASP A 55 9.80 -12.88 -4.26
CA ASP A 55 10.77 -13.20 -3.20
C ASP A 55 12.22 -12.92 -3.66
N ASP A 56 13.18 -13.11 -2.76
CA ASP A 56 14.60 -12.87 -3.02
C ASP A 56 15.19 -13.85 -4.04
N MET A 57 14.53 -14.99 -4.28
CA MET A 57 14.91 -15.98 -5.29
C MET A 57 14.28 -15.69 -6.67
N GLY A 58 13.43 -14.66 -6.76
CA GLY A 58 12.72 -14.29 -7.97
C GLY A 58 11.41 -15.06 -8.22
N ASN A 59 10.97 -15.90 -7.28
CA ASN A 59 9.67 -16.56 -7.39
C ASN A 59 8.55 -15.53 -7.21
N ALA A 60 7.51 -15.64 -8.04
CA ALA A 60 6.39 -14.73 -8.04
C ALA A 60 5.13 -15.38 -7.44
N GLU A 61 4.46 -14.67 -6.53
CA GLU A 61 3.10 -14.99 -6.12
C GLU A 61 2.17 -13.86 -6.56
N THR A 62 1.04 -14.22 -7.17
CA THR A 62 0.02 -13.24 -7.58
C THR A 62 -1.29 -13.51 -6.86
N VAL A 63 -1.89 -12.46 -6.30
CA VAL A 63 -3.17 -12.52 -5.60
C VAL A 63 -4.12 -11.44 -6.09
N LEU A 64 -5.42 -11.75 -6.06
CA LEU A 64 -6.53 -10.82 -6.21
C LEU A 64 -7.09 -10.51 -4.82
N ASP A 65 -7.40 -9.25 -4.59
CA ASP A 65 -8.19 -8.82 -3.43
C ASP A 65 -9.09 -7.64 -3.81
N PHE A 66 -10.08 -7.36 -2.97
CA PHE A 66 -10.98 -6.23 -3.09
C PHE A 66 -10.85 -5.31 -1.89
N LYS A 67 -10.91 -4.00 -2.13
CA LYS A 67 -10.86 -2.96 -1.11
C LYS A 67 -12.04 -2.02 -1.29
N ASN A 68 -12.77 -1.74 -0.21
CA ASN A 68 -13.71 -0.64 -0.15
C ASN A 68 -13.09 0.51 0.64
N VAL A 69 -12.87 1.65 -0.02
CA VAL A 69 -12.27 2.84 0.57
C VAL A 69 -13.38 3.82 0.93
N THR A 70 -13.77 3.86 2.20
CA THR A 70 -14.64 4.92 2.72
C THR A 70 -13.78 6.10 3.14
N LYS A 71 -13.89 7.23 2.42
CA LYS A 71 -13.35 8.51 2.89
C LYS A 71 -14.38 9.13 3.84
N ASN A 72 -14.14 9.07 5.16
CA ASN A 72 -14.86 9.93 6.09
C ASN A 72 -14.20 11.32 6.13
N LYS A 73 -14.98 12.33 6.51
CA LYS A 73 -14.71 13.78 6.33
C LYS A 73 -13.47 14.36 7.02
N ASP A 74 -12.70 13.56 7.77
CA ASP A 74 -11.65 14.05 8.69
C ASP A 74 -10.31 13.29 8.54
N ASP A 75 -9.86 13.02 7.30
CA ASP A 75 -8.61 12.30 6.97
C ASP A 75 -8.51 10.86 7.48
N LEU A 76 -9.53 10.34 8.17
CA LEU A 76 -9.61 8.97 8.64
C LEU A 76 -10.04 8.04 7.50
N LYS A 77 -9.06 7.33 6.91
CA LYS A 77 -9.29 6.32 5.87
C LYS A 77 -9.67 4.98 6.50
N VAL A 78 -10.97 4.76 6.70
CA VAL A 78 -11.46 3.42 7.04
C VAL A 78 -11.49 2.61 5.75
N SER A 79 -10.78 1.48 5.74
CA SER A 79 -10.85 0.56 4.61
C SER A 79 -11.17 -0.85 5.05
N ASN A 80 -12.10 -1.47 4.33
CA ASN A 80 -12.42 -2.88 4.48
C ASN A 80 -11.84 -3.63 3.29
N GLU A 81 -10.98 -4.62 3.55
CA GLU A 81 -10.32 -5.43 2.54
C GLU A 81 -10.84 -6.87 2.61
N SER A 82 -11.06 -7.49 1.44
CA SER A 82 -11.41 -8.91 1.36
C SER A 82 -10.21 -9.79 1.72
N GLN A 83 -10.46 -11.07 1.95
CA GLN A 83 -9.41 -12.08 1.87
C GLN A 83 -8.83 -12.13 0.45
N THR A 84 -7.61 -12.63 0.34
CA THR A 84 -6.90 -12.79 -0.93
C THR A 84 -7.31 -14.09 -1.65
N LEU A 85 -7.42 -14.02 -2.97
CA LEU A 85 -7.59 -15.17 -3.86
C LEU A 85 -6.29 -15.33 -4.69
N LYS A 86 -5.71 -16.53 -4.69
CA LYS A 86 -4.52 -16.81 -5.51
C LYS A 86 -4.88 -16.76 -7.00
N VAL A 87 -4.08 -16.03 -7.77
CA VAL A 87 -4.16 -15.99 -9.23
C VAL A 87 -3.18 -17.01 -9.80
N THR A 88 -3.70 -18.00 -10.51
CA THR A 88 -2.93 -19.00 -11.27
C THR A 88 -3.16 -18.78 -12.76
N ASP A 89 -2.40 -19.49 -13.59
CA ASP A 89 -2.61 -19.42 -15.03
C ASP A 89 -3.96 -20.04 -15.43
N GLU A 90 -4.49 -21.02 -14.67
CA GLU A 90 -5.81 -21.60 -14.99
C GLU A 90 -6.99 -20.67 -14.69
N ASN A 91 -6.86 -19.79 -13.69
CA ASN A 91 -7.99 -18.94 -13.26
C ASN A 91 -7.88 -17.47 -13.69
N ARG A 92 -6.76 -17.06 -14.28
CA ARG A 92 -6.49 -15.66 -14.65
C ARG A 92 -7.56 -15.09 -15.57
N ASP A 93 -7.91 -15.79 -16.64
CA ASP A 93 -8.88 -15.30 -17.62
C ASP A 93 -10.29 -15.20 -17.02
N ALA A 94 -10.67 -16.17 -16.17
CA ALA A 94 -11.92 -16.12 -15.43
C ALA A 94 -11.97 -14.92 -14.47
N ILE A 95 -10.87 -14.64 -13.75
CA ILE A 95 -10.77 -13.47 -12.86
C ILE A 95 -10.93 -12.17 -13.65
N LEU A 96 -10.23 -12.03 -14.78
CA LEU A 96 -10.32 -10.83 -15.61
C LEU A 96 -11.74 -10.65 -16.19
N SER A 97 -12.38 -11.73 -16.62
CA SER A 97 -13.76 -11.72 -17.10
C SER A 97 -14.76 -11.32 -16.00
N ILE A 98 -14.55 -11.77 -14.76
CA ILE A 98 -15.38 -11.34 -13.61
C ILE A 98 -15.20 -9.85 -13.35
N LEU A 99 -13.97 -9.33 -13.35
CA LEU A 99 -13.71 -7.91 -13.16
C LEU A 99 -14.42 -7.07 -14.24
N GLU A 100 -14.30 -7.48 -15.51
CA GLU A 100 -14.97 -6.82 -16.63
C GLU A 100 -16.50 -6.85 -16.48
N THR A 101 -17.07 -8.01 -16.16
CA THR A 101 -18.52 -8.20 -15.96
C THR A 101 -19.05 -7.32 -14.82
N LEU A 102 -18.23 -7.09 -13.78
CA LEU A 102 -18.55 -6.23 -12.64
C LEU A 102 -18.15 -4.75 -12.88
N ASN A 103 -17.90 -4.36 -14.12
CA ASN A 103 -17.55 -2.99 -14.53
C ASN A 103 -16.30 -2.43 -13.81
N PHE A 104 -15.32 -3.28 -13.50
CA PHE A 104 -14.00 -2.84 -13.07
C PHE A 104 -13.10 -2.57 -14.27
N LYS A 105 -12.44 -1.41 -14.28
CA LYS A 105 -11.46 -1.03 -15.30
C LYS A 105 -10.10 -0.76 -14.66
N GLN A 106 -9.03 -1.21 -15.32
CA GLN A 106 -7.68 -0.96 -14.84
C GLN A 106 -7.42 0.56 -14.83
N SER A 107 -7.12 1.12 -13.66
CA SER A 107 -6.84 2.54 -13.46
C SER A 107 -5.35 2.82 -13.23
N ALA A 108 -4.58 1.83 -12.75
CA ALA A 108 -3.15 1.98 -12.52
C ALA A 108 -2.39 0.65 -12.66
N ASP A 109 -1.10 0.76 -12.96
CA ASP A 109 -0.12 -0.34 -12.97
C ASP A 109 1.14 0.14 -12.24
N ASN A 110 1.28 -0.30 -11.00
CA ASN A 110 2.22 0.28 -10.05
C ASN A 110 3.31 -0.73 -9.70
N THR A 111 4.54 -0.46 -10.06
CA THR A 111 5.72 -1.27 -9.69
C THR A 111 6.53 -0.55 -8.63
N ARG A 112 6.86 -1.23 -7.53
CA ARG A 112 7.58 -0.65 -6.39
C ARG A 112 8.38 -1.68 -5.61
N THR A 113 9.31 -1.19 -4.81
CA THR A 113 9.88 -1.92 -3.67
C THR A 113 9.31 -1.32 -2.40
N ARG A 114 8.62 -2.13 -1.59
CA ARG A 114 8.05 -1.71 -0.31
C ARG A 114 8.93 -2.17 0.84
N TYR A 115 9.32 -1.23 1.70
CA TYR A 115 9.99 -1.47 2.97
C TYR A 115 8.97 -1.29 4.09
N VAL A 116 8.84 -2.29 4.96
CA VAL A 116 7.94 -2.23 6.11
C VAL A 116 8.76 -2.23 7.39
N TYR A 117 8.68 -1.14 8.15
CA TYR A 117 9.29 -1.01 9.47
C TYR A 117 8.20 -0.93 10.54
N VAL A 118 8.41 -1.56 11.69
CA VAL A 118 7.44 -1.58 12.78
C VAL A 118 8.14 -1.27 14.10
N SER A 119 7.51 -0.42 14.92
CA SER A 119 7.89 -0.19 16.31
C SER A 119 6.62 -0.02 17.13
N ASN A 120 6.46 -0.80 18.21
CA ASN A 120 5.24 -0.80 19.02
C ASN A 120 3.95 -0.94 18.16
N ASP A 121 3.05 0.05 18.25
CA ASP A 121 1.75 0.16 17.58
C ASP A 121 1.79 1.03 16.30
N ILE A 122 2.97 1.30 15.73
CA ILE A 122 3.13 2.07 14.48
C ILE A 122 3.92 1.28 13.43
N LYS A 123 3.45 1.39 12.19
CA LYS A 123 4.00 0.77 11.00
C LYS A 123 4.33 1.85 9.97
N PHE A 124 5.55 1.82 9.47
CA PHE A 124 5.98 2.61 8.31
C PHE A 124 5.92 1.70 7.08
N GLU A 125 5.19 2.13 6.05
CA GLU A 125 5.31 1.61 4.70
C GLU A 125 6.03 2.64 3.83
N ILE A 126 7.26 2.33 3.43
CA ILE A 126 8.07 3.19 2.57
C ILE A 126 8.12 2.53 1.20
N ASP A 127 7.46 3.15 0.22
CA ASP A 127 7.34 2.65 -1.14
C ASP A 127 8.30 3.39 -2.07
N ASP A 128 9.29 2.68 -2.59
CA ASP A 128 10.13 3.12 -3.69
C ASP A 128 9.48 2.73 -5.02
N TYR A 129 8.68 3.63 -5.59
CA TYR A 129 8.00 3.32 -6.85
C TYR A 129 8.94 3.43 -8.04
N LEU A 130 9.12 2.32 -8.75
CA LEU A 130 9.80 2.25 -10.03
C LEU A 130 8.90 2.77 -11.16
N SER A 131 7.59 2.55 -11.06
CA SER A 131 6.60 3.07 -12.00
C SER A 131 5.24 3.20 -11.30
N PRO A 132 4.59 4.38 -11.31
CA PRO A 132 5.15 5.68 -11.71
C PRO A 132 6.28 6.10 -10.74
N ASN A 133 7.28 6.86 -11.18
CA ASN A 133 8.35 7.35 -10.29
C ASN A 133 7.81 8.38 -9.28
N LYS A 134 7.21 7.89 -8.20
CA LYS A 134 6.54 8.65 -7.13
C LYS A 134 6.72 7.92 -5.81
N PRO A 135 7.87 8.05 -5.14
CA PRO A 135 8.07 7.41 -3.85
C PRO A 135 7.09 7.95 -2.80
N VAL A 136 6.62 7.07 -1.92
CA VAL A 136 5.59 7.38 -0.91
C VAL A 136 6.03 6.87 0.44
N VAL A 137 5.73 7.63 1.49
CA VAL A 137 5.84 7.17 2.87
C VAL A 137 4.45 7.18 3.48
N ALA A 138 4.07 6.06 4.10
CA ALA A 138 2.86 5.93 4.88
C ALA A 138 3.15 5.53 6.33
N LEU A 139 2.38 6.10 7.25
CA LEU A 139 2.38 5.84 8.68
C LEU A 139 1.04 5.26 9.08
N GLU A 140 1.02 4.05 9.59
CA GLU A 140 -0.19 3.32 9.93
C GLU A 140 -0.19 2.88 11.40
N GLY A 141 -1.34 3.00 12.06
CA GLY A 141 -1.50 2.61 13.46
C GLY A 141 -2.65 3.31 14.16
N LYS A 142 -2.58 3.40 15.50
CA LYS A 142 -3.54 4.19 16.29
C LYS A 142 -3.36 5.67 16.03
N LYS A 143 -4.45 6.41 15.79
CA LYS A 143 -4.42 7.85 15.45
C LYS A 143 -3.48 8.69 16.32
N SER A 144 -3.59 8.59 17.65
CA SER A 144 -2.78 9.39 18.57
C SER A 144 -1.26 9.13 18.49
N ILE A 145 -0.86 7.95 18.00
CA ILE A 145 0.55 7.57 17.82
C ILE A 145 1.02 8.05 16.44
N VAL A 146 0.21 7.81 15.41
CA VAL A 146 0.47 8.23 14.03
C VAL A 146 0.57 9.75 13.91
N ASP A 147 -0.33 10.51 14.54
CA ASP A 147 -0.29 11.98 14.56
C ASP A 147 1.04 12.51 15.12
N LYS A 148 1.52 11.93 16.24
CA LYS A 148 2.78 12.35 16.87
C LYS A 148 3.98 12.07 15.96
N ALA A 149 4.05 10.86 15.40
CA ALA A 149 5.12 10.48 14.49
C ALA A 149 5.12 11.36 13.22
N TYR A 150 3.94 11.62 12.65
CA TYR A 150 3.81 12.48 11.48
C TYR A 150 4.31 13.91 11.75
N LEU A 151 3.90 14.52 12.87
CA LEU A 151 4.37 15.86 13.25
C LEU A 151 5.88 15.93 13.47
N GLU A 152 6.49 14.86 13.99
CA GLU A 152 7.94 14.76 14.14
C GLU A 152 8.65 14.71 12.78
N ILE A 153 8.15 13.87 11.87
CA ILE A 153 8.67 13.75 10.51
C ILE A 153 8.56 15.08 9.74
N CYS A 154 7.42 15.76 9.81
CA CYS A 154 7.24 17.07 9.17
C CYS A 154 8.25 18.10 9.66
N LYS A 155 8.56 18.12 10.96
CA LYS A 155 9.57 19.01 11.53
C LYS A 155 10.99 18.66 11.07
N LEU A 156 11.30 17.37 10.91
CA LEU A 156 12.64 16.90 10.54
C LEU A 156 12.94 17.09 9.05
N PHE A 157 11.93 16.92 8.19
CA PHE A 157 12.14 16.85 6.74
C PHE A 157 11.47 17.99 5.95
N ASN A 158 10.90 19.00 6.64
CA ASN A 158 10.18 20.12 6.02
C ASN A 158 9.09 19.67 5.03
N ASN A 159 8.32 18.64 5.42
CA ASN A 159 7.14 18.19 4.67
C ASN A 159 5.88 18.93 5.12
#